data_AF-A0A9J7WXY1-F1
#
_entry.id   AF-A0A9J7WXY1-F1
#
_cell.length_a   1.000
_cell.length_b   1.000
_cell.length_c   1.000
_cell.angle_alpha   90.00
_cell.angle_beta   90.00
_cell.angle_gamma   90.00
#
_symmetry.space_group_name_H-M   'P 1'
#
loop_
_entity.id
_entity.type
_entity.pdbx_description
1 polymer ?
#
loop_
_entity_poly.entity_id
_entity_poly.type
_entity_poly.pdbx_seq_one_letter_code
_entity_poly.pdbx_strand_id
1 'polypeptide(L)'
;QADFQVRTCIVRMSTMVERIEKRYLELFDRDYKYSIIHNTNGDVCGHYPRKIVFLEYESSDNNKESFESTLQISRLQDLVNRSKMARCRGRFVCPVILYNGKHVCRSSTLAGWGELYGRTGYNYIFSGGSDDTFGDAEEVLEDDCAVRNNDSQLFDKVRGSDIKLLKYLSVRYICDLMVENKKVKFGLNVTSSEKVDKAQRYADFTLLSVPYPGCEFFREYKDRDYTAEGLVFNWNQDYVDAPLTIPACFTKNLNINWSEYQSWDLVQQTQNYLKLLLHIINSDDENGLLVHCISGWDRTPLFVSLLRLSLWADGAIHASLEPSEILYLTIAYDWFLFGLVSFLFHLHINIFFFCFNFLKHIVCDTFSVIKKQR
;
A
#
# COMPACT_ATOMS: atom_id res chain seq x y z
N GLN A 1 -2.08 -19.76 -34.23
CA GLN A 1 -2.87 -18.51 -34.27
C GLN A 1 -3.04 -17.90 -32.87
N ALA A 2 -3.46 -18.67 -31.85
CA ALA A 2 -3.54 -18.19 -30.46
C ALA A 2 -2.19 -17.71 -29.89
N ASP A 3 -1.09 -18.43 -30.16
CA ASP A 3 0.25 -18.06 -29.66
C ASP A 3 0.78 -16.75 -30.28
N PHE A 4 0.41 -16.46 -31.53
CA PHE A 4 0.74 -15.20 -32.20
C PHE A 4 -0.07 -14.01 -31.64
N GLN A 5 -1.37 -14.22 -31.35
CA GLN A 5 -2.21 -13.21 -30.73
C GLN A 5 -1.78 -12.88 -29.29
N VAL A 6 -1.40 -13.89 -28.51
CA VAL A 6 -0.87 -13.71 -27.14
C VAL A 6 0.45 -12.93 -27.17
N ARG A 7 1.40 -13.30 -28.04
CA ARG A 7 2.66 -12.56 -28.22
C ARG A 7 2.43 -11.12 -28.68
N THR A 8 1.51 -10.89 -29.61
CA THR A 8 1.18 -9.54 -30.07
C THR A 8 0.53 -8.69 -28.97
N CYS A 9 -0.30 -9.29 -28.12
CA CYS A 9 -0.92 -8.63 -26.98
C CYS A 9 0.10 -8.27 -25.89
N ILE A 10 1.03 -9.18 -25.58
CA ILE A 10 2.14 -8.96 -24.64
C ILE A 10 3.05 -7.84 -25.13
N VAL A 11 3.43 -7.83 -26.42
CA VAL A 11 4.29 -6.78 -27.00
C VAL A 11 3.58 -5.42 -26.95
N ARG A 12 2.31 -5.34 -27.36
CA ARG A 12 1.53 -4.10 -27.27
C ARG A 12 1.43 -3.60 -25.83
N MET A 13 1.19 -4.49 -24.88
CA MET A 13 1.11 -4.13 -23.46
C MET A 13 2.47 -3.63 -22.93
N SER A 14 3.59 -4.24 -23.33
CA SER A 14 4.93 -3.73 -22.95
C SER A 14 5.18 -2.32 -23.48
N THR A 15 4.87 -2.06 -24.76
CA THR A 15 5.06 -0.73 -25.35
C THR A 15 4.18 0.34 -24.71
N MET A 16 2.97 -0.02 -24.27
CA MET A 16 2.09 0.89 -23.54
C MET A 16 2.64 1.19 -22.15
N VAL A 17 3.09 0.16 -21.41
CA VAL A 17 3.69 0.32 -20.08
C VAL A 17 4.94 1.21 -20.16
N GLU A 18 5.80 1.04 -21.15
CA GLU A 18 6.99 1.89 -21.33
C GLU A 18 6.66 3.36 -21.56
N ARG A 19 5.59 3.65 -22.34
CA ARG A 19 5.12 5.03 -22.54
C ARG A 19 4.57 5.63 -21.25
N ILE A 20 3.81 4.84 -20.49
CA ILE A 20 3.30 5.26 -19.18
C ILE A 20 4.46 5.52 -18.22
N GLU A 21 5.45 4.64 -18.22
CA GLU A 21 6.66 4.76 -17.41
C GLU A 21 7.45 6.02 -17.72
N LYS A 22 7.71 6.27 -19.00
CA LYS A 22 8.38 7.50 -19.41
C LYS A 22 7.62 8.74 -18.93
N ARG A 23 6.29 8.77 -19.10
CA ARG A 23 5.49 9.95 -18.77
C ARG A 23 5.45 10.23 -17.27
N TYR A 24 5.22 9.24 -16.40
CA TYR A 24 5.19 9.55 -14.96
C TYR A 24 6.57 9.95 -14.44
N LEU A 25 7.66 9.40 -14.99
CA LEU A 25 9.02 9.79 -14.60
C LEU A 25 9.30 11.26 -14.95
N GLU A 26 8.89 11.71 -16.14
CA GLU A 26 8.96 13.13 -16.53
C GLU A 26 8.16 14.02 -15.56
N LEU A 27 7.02 13.55 -15.06
CA LEU A 27 6.21 14.33 -14.11
C LEU A 27 6.88 14.43 -12.73
N PHE A 28 7.46 13.35 -12.21
CA PHE A 28 8.20 13.41 -10.94
C PHE A 28 9.45 14.30 -11.03
N ASP A 29 10.17 14.26 -12.16
CA ASP A 29 11.42 15.01 -12.37
C ASP A 29 11.26 16.53 -12.28
N ARG A 30 10.04 17.03 -12.47
CA ARG A 30 9.76 18.47 -12.44
C ARG A 30 9.86 19.07 -11.03
N ASP A 31 9.44 18.31 -10.02
CA ASP A 31 9.31 18.82 -8.65
C ASP A 31 10.22 18.10 -7.65
N TYR A 32 10.82 16.97 -8.02
CA TYR A 32 11.59 16.13 -7.09
C TYR A 32 12.92 15.66 -7.65
N LYS A 33 13.92 15.60 -6.76
CA LYS A 33 15.02 14.67 -6.95
C LYS A 33 14.57 13.29 -6.51
N TYR A 34 14.79 12.31 -7.38
CA TYR A 34 14.41 10.92 -7.09
C TYR A 34 15.47 9.92 -7.52
N SER A 35 15.41 8.76 -6.88
CA SER A 35 16.10 7.54 -7.25
C SER A 35 15.11 6.48 -7.71
N ILE A 36 15.62 5.45 -8.40
CA ILE A 36 14.80 4.34 -8.89
C ILE A 36 15.14 3.07 -8.12
N ILE A 37 14.13 2.47 -7.49
CA ILE A 37 14.17 1.09 -7.04
C ILE A 37 13.82 0.22 -8.27
N HIS A 38 14.76 -0.63 -8.66
CA HIS A 38 14.61 -1.48 -9.82
C HIS A 38 13.79 -2.72 -9.47
N ASN A 39 12.69 -2.91 -10.19
CA ASN A 39 11.82 -4.09 -10.14
C ASN A 39 11.74 -4.72 -11.53
N THR A 40 12.91 -4.96 -12.11
CA THR A 40 13.07 -5.60 -13.42
C THR A 40 12.25 -6.88 -13.47
N ASN A 41 11.42 -7.02 -14.51
CA ASN A 41 10.54 -8.19 -14.71
C ASN A 41 9.61 -8.57 -13.52
N GLY A 42 9.45 -7.70 -12.52
CA GLY A 42 8.66 -8.03 -11.32
C GLY A 42 9.39 -8.87 -10.28
N ASP A 43 10.72 -9.00 -10.35
CA ASP A 43 11.55 -9.86 -9.50
C ASP A 43 11.44 -9.53 -7.99
N VAL A 44 11.15 -8.25 -7.69
CA VAL A 44 10.89 -7.79 -6.33
C VAL A 44 9.41 -7.96 -6.01
N CYS A 45 8.54 -7.43 -6.88
CA CYS A 45 7.10 -7.57 -6.77
C CYS A 45 6.44 -7.48 -8.15
N GLY A 46 5.87 -8.58 -8.65
CA GLY A 46 5.13 -8.61 -9.93
C GLY A 46 3.87 -7.76 -9.99
N HIS A 47 3.53 -7.06 -8.90
CA HIS A 47 2.36 -6.20 -8.77
C HIS A 47 2.71 -4.71 -8.63
N TYR A 48 3.99 -4.37 -8.72
CA TYR A 48 4.50 -3.00 -8.68
C TYR A 48 5.09 -2.60 -10.05
N PRO A 49 5.24 -1.29 -10.32
CA PRO A 49 5.91 -0.81 -11.54
C PRO A 49 7.32 -1.41 -11.72
N ARG A 50 7.84 -1.45 -12.95
CA ARG A 50 9.23 -1.92 -13.19
C ARG A 50 10.27 -0.94 -12.65
N LYS A 51 9.93 0.35 -12.66
CA LYS A 51 10.71 1.45 -12.10
C LYS A 51 9.90 2.08 -10.98
N ILE A 52 10.32 1.87 -9.75
CA ILE A 52 9.61 2.40 -8.58
C ILE A 52 10.35 3.66 -8.13
N VAL A 53 9.63 4.79 -8.11
CA VAL A 53 10.19 6.09 -7.78
C VAL A 53 10.34 6.22 -6.27
N PHE A 54 11.56 6.48 -5.82
CA PHE A 54 11.89 6.89 -4.46
C PHE A 54 12.24 8.39 -4.46
N LEU A 55 11.33 9.21 -3.95
CA LEU A 55 11.50 10.67 -3.88
C LEU A 55 12.46 11.01 -2.74
N GLU A 56 13.61 11.60 -3.02
CA GLU A 56 14.61 11.86 -1.97
C GLU A 56 14.36 13.21 -1.28
N TYR A 57 14.10 14.24 -2.08
CA TYR A 57 13.82 15.59 -1.64
C TYR A 57 13.16 16.40 -2.77
N GLU A 58 12.55 17.51 -2.42
CA GLU A 58 11.95 18.44 -3.37
C GLU A 58 13.05 19.22 -4.11
N SER A 59 12.88 19.47 -5.41
CA SER A 59 13.92 20.10 -6.24
C SER A 59 14.29 21.53 -5.82
N SER A 60 13.43 22.19 -5.03
CA SER A 60 13.73 23.50 -4.41
C SER A 60 14.78 23.44 -3.30
N ASP A 61 15.09 22.27 -2.76
CA ASP A 61 16.06 22.09 -1.67
C ASP A 61 17.50 22.01 -2.22
N ASN A 62 18.18 23.15 -2.31
CA ASN A 62 19.51 23.31 -2.93
C ASN A 62 20.70 22.62 -2.19
N ASN A 63 20.49 21.82 -1.14
CA ASN A 63 21.53 21.48 -0.16
C ASN A 63 21.85 19.98 0.03
N LYS A 64 21.65 19.10 -0.95
CA LYS A 64 21.96 17.66 -0.79
C LYS A 64 22.80 17.08 -1.95
N GLU A 65 23.97 16.54 -1.61
CA GLU A 65 25.00 16.03 -2.53
C GLU A 65 24.62 14.68 -3.19
N SER A 66 25.09 14.44 -4.42
CA SER A 66 24.72 13.29 -5.26
C SER A 66 25.29 11.93 -4.84
N PHE A 67 26.39 11.90 -4.08
CA PHE A 67 27.06 10.66 -3.70
C PHE A 67 26.31 9.91 -2.58
N GLU A 68 25.79 10.65 -1.59
CA GLU A 68 25.01 10.08 -0.48
C GLU A 68 23.74 9.37 -0.98
N SER A 69 23.06 9.97 -1.96
CA SER A 69 21.90 9.42 -2.66
C SER A 69 22.14 8.01 -3.24
N THR A 70 23.31 7.77 -3.85
CA THR A 70 23.64 6.47 -4.47
C THR A 70 23.86 5.36 -3.44
N LEU A 71 24.47 5.68 -2.29
CA LEU A 71 24.65 4.72 -1.19
C LEU A 71 23.30 4.42 -0.50
N GLN A 72 22.43 5.43 -0.39
CA GLN A 72 21.10 5.26 0.19
C GLN A 72 20.22 4.36 -0.70
N ILE A 73 20.21 4.54 -2.02
CA ILE A 73 19.36 3.73 -2.90
C ILE A 73 19.80 2.25 -2.96
N SER A 74 21.11 1.96 -2.96
CA SER A 74 21.59 0.57 -2.92
C SER A 74 21.18 -0.14 -1.64
N ARG A 75 21.31 0.53 -0.49
CA ARG A 75 20.84 0.04 0.81
C ARG A 75 19.32 -0.16 0.84
N LEU A 76 18.56 0.76 0.23
CA LEU A 76 17.11 0.65 0.11
C LEU A 76 16.72 -0.57 -0.74
N GLN A 77 17.37 -0.77 -1.89
CA GLN A 77 17.15 -1.93 -2.76
C GLN A 77 17.38 -3.25 -2.00
N ASP A 78 18.42 -3.33 -1.17
CA ASP A 78 18.69 -4.49 -0.32
C ASP A 78 17.59 -4.73 0.73
N LEU A 79 17.14 -3.67 1.40
CA LEU A 79 16.05 -3.76 2.38
C LEU A 79 14.73 -4.21 1.73
N VAL A 80 14.44 -3.68 0.54
CA VAL A 80 13.28 -4.07 -0.28
C VAL A 80 13.37 -5.55 -0.67
N ASN A 81 14.52 -6.00 -1.16
CA ASN A 81 14.73 -7.41 -1.53
C ASN A 81 14.56 -8.37 -0.35
N ARG A 82 14.98 -7.97 0.86
CA ARG A 82 14.84 -8.79 2.08
C ARG A 82 13.44 -8.80 2.66
N SER A 83 12.67 -7.72 2.46
CA SER A 83 11.32 -7.55 3.04
C SER A 83 10.20 -8.03 2.13
N LYS A 84 10.45 -8.27 0.83
CA LYS A 84 9.41 -8.62 -0.16
C LYS A 84 8.48 -9.77 0.23
N MET A 85 8.92 -10.71 1.06
CA MET A 85 8.10 -11.86 1.47
C MET A 85 7.20 -11.59 2.68
N ALA A 86 7.39 -10.48 3.40
CA ALA A 86 6.63 -10.22 4.61
C ALA A 86 5.16 -9.92 4.34
N ARG A 87 4.86 -9.24 3.24
CA ARG A 87 3.50 -8.76 2.98
C ARG A 87 2.83 -9.55 1.86
N CYS A 88 1.50 -9.61 1.94
CA CYS A 88 0.68 -10.35 0.98
C CYS A 88 1.02 -9.96 -0.46
N ARG A 89 0.95 -10.91 -1.39
CA ARG A 89 1.31 -10.71 -2.81
C ARG A 89 2.72 -10.17 -3.10
N GLY A 90 3.60 -10.21 -2.08
CA GLY A 90 4.98 -9.78 -2.22
C GLY A 90 5.11 -8.26 -2.19
N ARG A 91 4.05 -7.56 -1.79
CA ARG A 91 3.94 -6.11 -1.87
C ARG A 91 4.65 -5.52 -0.67
N PHE A 92 5.96 -5.33 -0.77
CA PHE A 92 6.74 -4.65 0.26
C PHE A 92 6.25 -3.22 0.50
N VAL A 93 6.72 -2.58 1.57
CA VAL A 93 6.36 -1.19 1.88
C VAL A 93 6.98 -0.25 0.85
N CYS A 94 6.16 0.40 0.03
CA CYS A 94 6.61 1.24 -1.07
C CYS A 94 6.30 2.71 -0.78
N PRO A 95 7.30 3.61 -0.75
CA PRO A 95 7.06 5.06 -0.68
C PRO A 95 6.43 5.55 -1.99
N VAL A 96 5.45 6.45 -1.90
CA VAL A 96 4.69 6.95 -3.07
C VAL A 96 4.39 8.44 -3.06
N ILE A 97 4.47 9.09 -1.90
CA ILE A 97 4.37 10.55 -1.74
C ILE A 97 5.48 10.98 -0.79
N LEU A 98 6.10 12.12 -1.07
CA LEU A 98 6.98 12.85 -0.18
C LEU A 98 6.30 14.19 0.10
N TYR A 99 6.13 14.53 1.37
CA TYR A 99 5.55 15.80 1.83
C TYR A 99 6.26 16.23 3.11
N ASN A 100 6.85 17.43 3.12
CA ASN A 100 7.61 17.96 4.27
C ASN A 100 8.63 16.95 4.81
N GLY A 101 9.44 16.35 3.94
CA GLY A 101 10.44 15.34 4.33
C GLY A 101 9.89 13.98 4.76
N LYS A 102 8.57 13.81 4.83
CA LYS A 102 7.90 12.58 5.27
C LYS A 102 7.39 11.75 4.11
N HIS A 103 7.58 10.44 4.22
CA HIS A 103 7.05 9.49 3.25
C HIS A 103 5.64 9.01 3.61
N VAL A 104 4.71 9.14 2.66
CA VAL A 104 3.54 8.27 2.62
C VAL A 104 3.92 7.02 1.83
N CYS A 105 3.83 5.89 2.50
CA CYS A 105 4.04 4.56 1.97
C CYS A 105 2.72 3.84 1.75
N ARG A 106 2.73 2.90 0.82
CA ARG A 106 1.62 1.99 0.56
C ARG A 106 2.09 0.55 0.59
N SER A 107 1.17 -0.34 0.96
CA SER A 107 1.46 -1.77 0.93
C SER A 107 0.19 -2.63 1.01
N SER A 108 0.37 -3.94 1.13
CA SER A 108 -0.66 -4.86 1.61
C SER A 108 -0.47 -5.15 3.10
N THR A 109 -1.38 -5.91 3.71
CA THR A 109 -1.20 -6.44 5.06
C THR A 109 -0.14 -7.55 5.10
N LEU A 110 0.14 -8.08 6.29
CA LEU A 110 1.13 -9.12 6.54
C LEU A 110 0.66 -10.48 5.97
N ALA A 111 1.58 -11.18 5.27
CA ALA A 111 1.33 -12.50 4.70
C ALA A 111 1.07 -13.56 5.80
N GLY A 112 0.10 -14.44 5.60
CA GLY A 112 -0.15 -15.56 6.51
C GLY A 112 0.80 -16.75 6.29
N TRP A 113 0.67 -17.77 7.14
CA TRP A 113 1.46 -19.01 7.08
C TRP A 113 1.39 -19.70 5.71
N GLY A 114 0.18 -19.91 5.19
CA GLY A 114 -0.02 -20.60 3.92
C GLY A 114 0.62 -19.87 2.73
N GLU A 115 0.61 -18.53 2.75
CA GLU A 115 1.26 -17.74 1.69
C GLU A 115 2.79 -17.76 1.82
N LEU A 116 3.33 -17.70 3.03
CA LEU A 116 4.78 -17.75 3.25
C LEU A 116 5.37 -19.12 2.89
N TYR A 117 4.71 -20.21 3.29
CA TYR A 117 5.14 -21.57 2.95
C TYR A 117 4.93 -21.91 1.49
N GLY A 118 3.78 -21.54 0.91
CA GLY A 118 3.53 -21.75 -0.51
C GLY A 118 4.60 -21.12 -1.39
N ARG A 119 5.16 -19.96 -0.97
CA ARG A 119 6.24 -19.27 -1.68
C ARG A 119 7.62 -19.87 -1.42
N THR A 120 7.92 -20.23 -0.17
CA THR A 120 9.20 -20.83 0.20
C THR A 120 9.34 -22.22 -0.41
N GLY A 121 8.26 -23.02 -0.45
CA GLY A 121 8.20 -24.32 -1.12
C GLY A 121 8.34 -24.22 -2.64
N TYR A 122 7.73 -23.22 -3.28
CA TYR A 122 7.94 -22.96 -4.71
C TYR A 122 9.38 -22.54 -5.02
N ASN A 123 10.00 -21.69 -4.19
CA ASN A 123 11.41 -21.33 -4.37
C ASN A 123 12.34 -22.54 -4.16
N TYR A 124 12.01 -23.48 -3.29
CA TYR A 124 12.81 -24.70 -3.09
C TYR A 124 12.68 -25.69 -4.28
N ILE A 125 11.49 -25.78 -4.88
CA ILE A 125 11.21 -26.70 -6.01
C ILE A 125 11.71 -26.16 -7.36
N PHE A 126 11.78 -24.83 -7.54
CA PHE A 126 12.18 -24.21 -8.82
C PHE A 126 13.54 -23.51 -8.82
N SER A 127 14.21 -23.37 -7.67
CA SER A 127 15.64 -23.02 -7.64
C SER A 127 16.43 -24.29 -7.92
N GLY A 128 16.63 -24.61 -9.19
CA GLY A 128 17.33 -25.82 -9.65
C GLY A 128 18.56 -26.11 -8.80
N GLY A 129 18.51 -27.20 -8.04
CA GLY A 129 19.65 -27.75 -7.35
C GLY A 129 20.66 -28.24 -8.37
N SER A 130 21.75 -27.51 -8.53
CA SER A 130 23.05 -28.12 -8.78
C SER A 130 23.74 -28.25 -7.42
N ASP A 131 23.49 -29.35 -6.75
CA ASP A 131 24.56 -30.12 -6.13
C ASP A 131 24.06 -31.52 -5.78
N ASP A 132 24.84 -32.49 -6.26
CA ASP A 132 24.64 -33.92 -6.13
C ASP A 132 24.67 -34.34 -4.66
N THR A 133 23.64 -35.03 -4.20
CA THR A 133 23.79 -36.14 -3.26
C THR A 133 22.51 -36.97 -3.24
N PHE A 134 22.56 -38.08 -3.97
CA PHE A 134 21.63 -39.21 -3.79
C PHE A 134 21.76 -39.74 -2.36
N GLY A 135 20.63 -39.94 -1.68
CA GLY A 135 20.56 -40.58 -0.37
C GLY A 135 19.13 -40.73 0.11
N ASP A 136 18.50 -41.80 -0.36
CA ASP A 136 17.34 -42.55 0.13
C ASP A 136 16.19 -41.83 0.85
N ALA A 137 15.00 -42.07 0.29
CA ALA A 137 13.72 -41.88 0.94
C ALA A 137 13.55 -42.90 2.09
N GLU A 138 13.45 -42.40 3.32
CA GLU A 138 12.72 -43.07 4.38
C GLU A 138 11.73 -42.09 5.01
N GLU A 139 10.48 -42.53 5.08
CA GLU A 139 9.41 -41.90 5.85
C GLU A 139 9.79 -41.89 7.34
N VAL A 140 10.22 -40.73 7.85
CA VAL A 140 10.38 -40.52 9.29
C VAL A 140 9.47 -39.37 9.72
N LEU A 141 8.51 -39.71 10.57
CA LEU A 141 7.67 -38.78 11.32
C LEU A 141 8.54 -38.03 12.35
N GLU A 142 9.32 -37.06 11.88
CA GLU A 142 10.18 -36.23 12.74
C GLU A 142 9.52 -34.89 13.11
N ASP A 143 9.01 -34.89 14.34
CA ASP A 143 9.04 -33.81 15.32
C ASP A 143 8.29 -32.48 15.02
N ASP A 144 7.01 -32.48 15.40
CA ASP A 144 6.09 -31.33 15.39
C ASP A 144 6.61 -30.13 16.22
N CYS A 145 7.61 -30.32 17.11
CA CYS A 145 8.23 -29.24 17.89
C CYS A 145 9.40 -28.56 17.16
N ALA A 146 10.19 -29.32 16.38
CA ALA A 146 11.31 -28.79 15.60
C ALA A 146 10.83 -27.92 14.44
N VAL A 147 9.74 -28.36 13.78
CA VAL A 147 9.04 -27.59 12.74
C VAL A 147 8.52 -26.26 13.31
N ARG A 148 7.80 -26.29 14.44
CA ARG A 148 7.28 -25.06 15.10
C ARG A 148 8.36 -24.06 15.52
N ASN A 149 9.53 -24.52 15.91
CA ASN A 149 10.66 -23.65 16.26
C ASN A 149 11.27 -22.98 15.01
N ASN A 150 11.43 -23.73 13.93
CA ASN A 150 11.95 -23.20 12.66
C ASN A 150 10.97 -22.20 12.01
N ASP A 151 9.68 -22.52 12.09
CA ASP A 151 8.53 -21.71 11.74
C ASP A 151 8.56 -20.32 12.42
N SER A 152 8.74 -20.29 13.74
CA SER A 152 8.81 -19.03 14.50
C SER A 152 10.01 -18.18 14.08
N GLN A 153 11.18 -18.80 13.88
CA GLN A 153 12.40 -18.11 13.46
C GLN A 153 12.28 -17.52 12.05
N LEU A 154 11.62 -18.23 11.12
CA LEU A 154 11.35 -17.72 9.77
C LEU A 154 10.45 -16.49 9.82
N PHE A 155 9.36 -16.54 10.59
CA PHE A 155 8.48 -15.39 10.76
C PHE A 155 9.23 -14.19 11.35
N ASP A 156 10.00 -14.39 12.42
CA ASP A 156 10.75 -13.31 13.05
C ASP A 156 11.79 -12.69 12.10
N LYS A 157 12.45 -13.51 11.28
CA LYS A 157 13.37 -13.03 10.24
C LYS A 157 12.66 -12.20 9.17
N VAL A 158 11.52 -12.69 8.66
CA VAL A 158 10.75 -12.03 7.59
C VAL A 158 10.12 -10.73 8.11
N ARG A 159 9.48 -10.77 9.29
CA ARG A 159 8.92 -9.58 9.95
C ARG A 159 10.00 -8.58 10.35
N GLY A 160 11.13 -9.06 10.86
CA GLY A 160 12.28 -8.22 11.18
C GLY A 160 12.81 -7.46 9.95
N SER A 161 12.72 -8.07 8.76
CA SER A 161 13.10 -7.39 7.51
C SER A 161 12.08 -6.32 7.09
N ASP A 162 10.78 -6.57 7.25
CA ASP A 162 9.72 -5.57 7.04
C ASP A 162 9.87 -4.38 7.99
N ILE A 163 10.09 -4.64 9.28
CA ILE A 163 10.30 -3.61 10.31
C ILE A 163 11.54 -2.78 10.01
N LYS A 164 12.63 -3.38 9.53
CA LYS A 164 13.83 -2.65 9.11
C LYS A 164 13.54 -1.71 7.94
N LEU A 165 12.77 -2.15 6.95
CA LEU A 165 12.37 -1.29 5.83
C LEU A 165 11.46 -0.15 6.31
N LEU A 166 10.46 -0.44 7.14
CA LEU A 166 9.58 0.58 7.74
C LEU A 166 10.38 1.66 8.47
N LYS A 167 11.32 1.25 9.34
CA LYS A 167 12.19 2.16 10.08
C LYS A 167 13.11 2.96 9.15
N TYR A 168 13.62 2.34 8.08
CA TYR A 168 14.45 3.03 7.09
C TYR A 168 13.69 4.12 6.32
N LEU A 169 12.40 3.90 6.05
CA LEU A 169 11.50 4.87 5.42
C LEU A 169 10.88 5.85 6.44
N SER A 170 11.40 5.89 7.66
CA SER A 170 10.90 6.70 8.78
C SER A 170 9.41 6.51 9.08
N VAL A 171 8.81 5.36 8.74
CA VAL A 171 7.40 5.10 9.03
C VAL A 171 7.21 4.90 10.52
N ARG A 172 6.31 5.68 11.13
CA ARG A 172 5.84 5.47 12.52
C ARG A 172 4.37 5.09 12.55
N TYR A 173 3.58 5.66 11.66
CA TYR A 173 2.13 5.50 11.63
C TYR A 173 1.74 4.41 10.64
N ILE A 174 0.94 3.44 11.09
CA ILE A 174 0.41 2.37 10.23
C ILE A 174 -1.11 2.50 10.21
N CYS A 175 -1.66 2.89 9.07
CA CYS A 175 -3.08 2.95 8.80
C CYS A 175 -3.55 1.64 8.16
N ASP A 176 -4.30 0.87 8.94
CA ASP A 176 -4.86 -0.41 8.53
C ASP A 176 -6.36 -0.26 8.23
N LEU A 177 -6.71 -0.38 6.95
CA LEU A 177 -8.07 -0.24 6.42
C LEU A 177 -8.90 -1.54 6.45
N MET A 178 -8.36 -2.63 7.00
CA MET A 178 -9.04 -3.93 7.06
C MET A 178 -10.20 -3.90 8.06
N VAL A 179 -11.33 -4.47 7.63
CA VAL A 179 -12.50 -4.73 8.49
C VAL A 179 -12.34 -6.03 9.28
N GLU A 180 -11.35 -6.84 8.88
CA GLU A 180 -11.00 -8.09 9.54
C GLU A 180 -9.59 -8.04 10.17
N ASN A 181 -9.38 -8.77 11.26
CA ASN A 181 -8.06 -8.98 11.87
C ASN A 181 -7.21 -9.96 11.05
N LYS A 182 -7.85 -10.96 10.45
CA LYS A 182 -7.25 -11.97 9.57
C LYS A 182 -8.19 -12.26 8.43
N LYS A 183 -7.66 -12.39 7.21
CA LYS A 183 -8.47 -12.82 6.08
C LYS A 183 -8.46 -14.34 5.99
N VAL A 184 -9.66 -14.94 5.96
CA VAL A 184 -9.85 -16.36 5.66
C VAL A 184 -10.23 -16.53 4.19
N LYS A 185 -9.61 -17.49 3.51
CA LYS A 185 -10.04 -18.00 2.20
C LYS A 185 -10.00 -19.52 2.21
N PHE A 186 -11.08 -20.15 1.76
CA PHE A 186 -11.20 -21.63 1.73
C PHE A 186 -10.88 -22.29 3.08
N GLY A 187 -11.32 -21.67 4.19
CA GLY A 187 -11.05 -22.17 5.55
C GLY A 187 -9.64 -21.90 6.09
N LEU A 188 -8.75 -21.29 5.32
CA LEU A 188 -7.37 -20.99 5.72
C LEU A 188 -7.15 -19.50 5.97
N ASN A 189 -6.45 -19.16 7.05
CA ASN A 189 -5.96 -17.81 7.31
C ASN A 189 -4.86 -17.47 6.31
N VAL A 190 -5.20 -16.64 5.31
CA VAL A 190 -4.26 -16.24 4.25
C VAL A 190 -3.49 -14.97 4.61
N THR A 191 -4.03 -14.12 5.48
CA THR A 191 -3.38 -12.88 5.91
C THR A 191 -3.56 -12.62 7.41
N SER A 192 -2.70 -11.77 7.99
CA SER A 192 -2.83 -11.29 9.35
C SER A 192 -2.57 -9.80 9.40
N SER A 193 -3.35 -9.06 10.19
CA SER A 193 -3.04 -7.66 10.47
C SER A 193 -1.97 -7.55 11.56
N GLU A 194 -1.22 -6.45 11.52
CA GLU A 194 -0.37 -5.94 12.61
C GLU A 194 -1.15 -5.87 13.94
N LYS A 195 -2.48 -5.65 13.89
CA LYS A 195 -3.40 -5.58 15.05
C LYS A 195 -3.35 -6.82 15.95
N VAL A 196 -3.08 -7.98 15.35
CA VAL A 196 -3.13 -9.28 16.03
C VAL A 196 -1.78 -9.98 16.05
N ASP A 197 -0.69 -9.20 15.96
CA ASP A 197 0.66 -9.72 16.15
C ASP A 197 0.92 -10.07 17.62
N LYS A 198 0.76 -11.36 17.93
CA LYS A 198 0.96 -11.89 19.29
C LYS A 198 2.37 -11.66 19.84
N ALA A 199 3.37 -11.57 18.96
CA ALA A 199 4.76 -11.34 19.32
C ALA A 199 5.09 -9.85 19.56
N GLN A 200 4.13 -8.94 19.35
CA GLN A 200 4.29 -7.50 19.57
C GLN A 200 5.49 -6.89 18.80
N ARG A 201 5.85 -7.47 17.65
CA ARG A 201 7.02 -7.04 16.86
C ARG A 201 6.81 -5.63 16.29
N TYR A 202 5.57 -5.24 16.07
CA TYR A 202 5.18 -3.92 15.57
C TYR A 202 4.81 -2.92 16.69
N ALA A 203 5.10 -3.21 17.96
CA ALA A 203 4.74 -2.33 19.08
C ALA A 203 5.43 -0.96 19.05
N ASP A 204 6.57 -0.84 18.37
CA ASP A 204 7.26 0.43 18.12
C ASP A 204 6.51 1.34 17.13
N PHE A 205 5.49 0.85 16.45
CA PHE A 205 4.68 1.64 15.51
C PHE A 205 3.35 2.02 16.14
N THR A 206 2.82 3.15 15.71
CA THR A 206 1.50 3.61 16.11
C THR A 206 0.47 3.13 15.10
N LEU A 207 -0.26 2.08 15.49
CA LEU A 207 -1.26 1.44 14.65
C LEU A 207 -2.61 2.16 14.75
N LEU A 208 -3.20 2.44 13.58
CA LEU A 208 -4.51 3.03 13.39
C LEU A 208 -5.40 1.98 12.72
N SER A 209 -6.28 1.35 13.50
CA SER A 209 -7.30 0.46 12.94
C SER A 209 -8.46 1.32 12.46
N VAL A 210 -8.56 1.53 11.14
CA VAL A 210 -9.59 2.36 10.50
C VAL A 210 -10.35 1.53 9.48
N PRO A 211 -11.21 0.59 9.93
CA PRO A 211 -11.85 -0.37 9.05
C PRO A 211 -12.67 0.35 7.98
N TYR A 212 -12.49 -0.04 6.72
CA TYR A 212 -13.15 0.57 5.57
C TYR A 212 -13.67 -0.50 4.60
N PRO A 213 -14.85 -0.31 3.97
CA PRO A 213 -15.45 -1.30 3.07
C PRO A 213 -14.55 -1.68 1.88
N GLY A 214 -14.51 -2.97 1.56
CA GLY A 214 -13.75 -3.48 0.40
C GLY A 214 -14.52 -3.34 -0.93
N CYS A 215 -13.89 -3.74 -2.03
CA CYS A 215 -14.46 -3.63 -3.38
C CYS A 215 -15.83 -4.29 -3.58
N GLU A 216 -16.18 -5.31 -2.79
CA GLU A 216 -17.47 -5.99 -2.89
C GLU A 216 -18.65 -5.07 -2.53
N PHE A 217 -18.47 -4.17 -1.55
CA PHE A 217 -19.44 -3.15 -1.17
C PHE A 217 -19.64 -2.09 -2.26
N PHE A 218 -18.59 -1.79 -3.03
CA PHE A 218 -18.68 -0.85 -4.15
C PHE A 218 -19.50 -1.38 -5.33
N ARG A 219 -19.99 -2.64 -5.29
CA ARG A 219 -21.05 -3.08 -6.20
C ARG A 219 -22.37 -2.38 -5.89
N GLU A 220 -22.73 -2.23 -4.61
CA GLU A 220 -23.93 -1.51 -4.19
C GLU A 220 -23.87 -0.04 -4.60
N TYR A 221 -22.68 0.58 -4.55
CA TYR A 221 -22.47 1.93 -5.08
C TYR A 221 -22.81 2.04 -6.57
N LYS A 222 -22.41 1.05 -7.38
CA LYS A 222 -22.77 0.98 -8.79
C LYS A 222 -24.27 0.73 -8.99
N ASP A 223 -24.86 -0.16 -8.19
CA ASP A 223 -26.28 -0.51 -8.27
C ASP A 223 -27.18 0.67 -7.85
N ARG A 224 -26.63 1.67 -7.16
CA ARG A 224 -27.25 2.96 -6.82
C ARG A 224 -26.88 4.07 -7.81
N ASP A 225 -26.60 3.72 -9.06
CA ASP A 225 -26.20 4.66 -10.12
C ASP A 225 -25.07 5.61 -9.70
N TYR A 226 -24.08 5.08 -8.97
CA TYR A 226 -22.93 5.83 -8.49
C TYR A 226 -23.30 6.97 -7.50
N THR A 227 -24.35 6.79 -6.70
CA THR A 227 -24.74 7.66 -5.57
C THR A 227 -24.25 7.09 -4.24
N ALA A 228 -23.32 7.80 -3.57
CA ALA A 228 -22.67 7.34 -2.34
C ALA A 228 -23.34 7.88 -1.07
N GLU A 229 -24.07 8.99 -1.19
CA GLU A 229 -24.82 9.61 -0.11
C GLU A 229 -25.88 8.64 0.42
N GLY A 230 -25.90 8.45 1.74
CA GLY A 230 -26.77 7.50 2.44
C GLY A 230 -26.43 6.01 2.22
N LEU A 231 -25.34 5.68 1.52
CA LEU A 231 -24.87 4.30 1.37
C LEU A 231 -24.04 3.89 2.59
N VAL A 232 -24.64 3.14 3.51
CA VAL A 232 -24.02 2.71 4.77
C VAL A 232 -23.56 1.26 4.68
N PHE A 233 -22.33 0.97 5.10
CA PHE A 233 -21.81 -0.39 5.15
C PHE A 233 -22.49 -1.20 6.25
N ASN A 234 -22.89 -2.45 5.94
CA ASN A 234 -23.40 -3.35 6.96
C ASN A 234 -22.25 -3.85 7.85
N TRP A 235 -22.16 -3.34 9.07
CA TRP A 235 -21.15 -3.74 10.06
C TRP A 235 -21.46 -5.06 10.77
N ASN A 236 -22.70 -5.54 10.68
CA ASN A 236 -23.15 -6.79 11.29
C ASN A 236 -22.90 -7.97 10.35
N GLN A 237 -21.64 -8.16 9.94
CA GLN A 237 -21.21 -9.26 9.09
C GLN A 237 -20.18 -10.11 9.85
N ASP A 238 -20.27 -11.44 9.73
CA ASP A 238 -19.46 -12.37 10.53
C ASP A 238 -17.95 -12.20 10.35
N TYR A 239 -17.51 -11.69 9.20
CA TYR A 239 -16.10 -11.45 8.91
C TYR A 239 -15.58 -10.09 9.43
N VAL A 240 -16.46 -9.24 9.98
CA VAL A 240 -16.10 -7.91 10.49
C VAL A 240 -15.77 -8.03 11.98
N ASP A 241 -14.48 -8.13 12.30
CA ASP A 241 -13.98 -8.32 13.66
C ASP A 241 -12.89 -7.30 14.08
N ALA A 242 -12.58 -6.33 13.22
CA ALA A 242 -11.62 -5.26 13.53
C ALA A 242 -12.36 -3.94 13.90
N PRO A 243 -12.41 -3.54 15.18
CA PRO A 243 -13.03 -2.28 15.58
C PRO A 243 -12.20 -1.07 15.13
N LEU A 244 -12.85 0.09 15.06
CA LEU A 244 -12.16 1.37 14.92
C LEU A 244 -11.30 1.61 16.17
N THR A 245 -10.01 1.87 15.99
CA THR A 245 -9.08 2.21 17.08
C THR A 245 -8.09 3.24 16.59
N ILE A 246 -8.20 4.44 17.15
CA ILE A 246 -7.36 5.59 16.83
C ILE A 246 -6.75 6.09 18.15
N PRO A 247 -5.42 6.30 18.23
CA PRO A 247 -4.79 6.90 19.40
C PRO A 247 -5.39 8.26 19.74
N ALA A 248 -5.63 8.50 21.02
CA ALA A 248 -6.32 9.71 21.49
C ALA A 248 -5.66 11.01 21.02
N CYS A 249 -4.33 11.03 20.82
CA CYS A 249 -3.60 12.19 20.31
C CYS A 249 -4.09 12.68 18.93
N PHE A 250 -4.62 11.81 18.08
CA PHE A 250 -5.12 12.18 16.75
C PHE A 250 -6.61 12.53 16.72
N THR A 251 -7.36 12.19 17.77
CA THR A 251 -8.83 12.38 17.79
C THR A 251 -9.25 13.77 18.25
N LYS A 252 -8.47 14.40 19.15
CA LYS A 252 -8.87 15.61 19.88
C LYS A 252 -9.11 16.83 18.99
N ASN A 253 -8.40 16.94 17.87
CA ASN A 253 -8.38 18.14 17.04
C ASN A 253 -9.26 18.06 15.79
N LEU A 254 -9.93 16.94 15.55
CA LEU A 254 -10.68 16.70 14.31
C LEU A 254 -12.17 16.97 14.41
N ASN A 255 -12.72 17.15 15.63
CA ASN A 255 -14.15 17.34 15.88
C ASN A 255 -15.04 16.30 15.16
N ILE A 256 -14.63 15.02 15.24
CA ILE A 256 -15.34 13.87 14.67
C ILE A 256 -15.82 12.99 15.81
N ASN A 257 -17.10 12.61 15.80
CA ASN A 257 -17.64 11.63 16.74
C ASN A 257 -17.31 10.19 16.28
N TRP A 258 -16.10 9.73 16.57
CA TRP A 258 -15.61 8.39 16.18
C TRP A 258 -16.47 7.22 16.69
N SER A 259 -17.27 7.41 17.74
CA SER A 259 -18.14 6.35 18.27
C SER A 259 -19.27 5.97 17.30
N GLU A 260 -19.63 6.87 16.38
CA GLU A 260 -20.69 6.69 15.39
C GLU A 260 -20.17 6.14 14.05
N TYR A 261 -18.92 5.66 13.98
CA TYR A 261 -18.33 5.26 12.70
C TYR A 261 -19.12 4.20 11.93
N GLN A 262 -19.93 3.41 12.63
CA GLN A 262 -20.78 2.38 12.03
C GLN A 262 -22.06 2.93 11.38
N SER A 263 -22.48 4.15 11.71
CA SER A 263 -23.66 4.80 11.13
C SER A 263 -23.32 5.76 9.98
N TRP A 264 -22.03 6.07 9.78
CA TRP A 264 -21.60 6.94 8.70
C TRP A 264 -21.89 6.30 7.34
N ASP A 265 -22.39 7.12 6.42
CA ASP A 265 -22.41 6.74 5.02
C ASP A 265 -21.00 6.75 4.41
N LEU A 266 -20.89 6.20 3.20
CA LEU A 266 -19.63 6.08 2.49
C LEU A 266 -18.92 7.43 2.30
N VAL A 267 -19.68 8.51 2.09
CA VAL A 267 -19.11 9.85 1.92
C VAL A 267 -18.50 10.34 3.24
N GLN A 268 -19.28 10.34 4.32
CA GLN A 268 -18.85 10.79 5.64
C GLN A 268 -17.69 9.96 6.17
N GLN A 269 -17.72 8.63 6.00
CA GLN A 269 -16.63 7.76 6.40
C GLN A 269 -15.33 8.09 5.65
N THR A 270 -15.41 8.29 4.34
CA THR A 270 -14.24 8.64 3.52
C THR A 270 -13.69 10.01 3.88
N GLN A 271 -14.56 11.01 4.13
CA GLN A 271 -14.16 12.33 4.59
C GLN A 271 -13.43 12.28 5.94
N ASN A 272 -13.99 11.55 6.92
CA ASN A 272 -13.41 11.45 8.25
C ASN A 272 -12.04 10.77 8.25
N TYR A 273 -11.88 9.71 7.46
CA TYR A 273 -10.60 9.03 7.33
C TYR A 273 -9.59 9.88 6.55
N LEU A 274 -9.99 10.59 5.48
CA LEU A 274 -9.08 11.51 4.79
C LEU A 274 -8.58 12.63 5.73
N LYS A 275 -9.47 13.23 6.52
CA LYS A 275 -9.10 14.24 7.54
C LYS A 275 -8.10 13.68 8.55
N LEU A 276 -8.30 12.44 9.00
CA LEU A 276 -7.36 11.78 9.90
C LEU A 276 -5.98 11.63 9.26
N LEU A 277 -5.90 11.14 8.02
CA LEU A 277 -4.63 10.93 7.33
C LEU A 277 -3.90 12.25 7.04
N LEU A 278 -4.63 13.29 6.62
CA LEU A 278 -4.08 14.64 6.44
C LEU A 278 -3.56 15.21 7.77
N HIS A 279 -4.30 15.02 8.86
CA HIS A 279 -3.87 15.47 10.19
C HIS A 279 -2.61 14.75 10.67
N ILE A 280 -2.50 13.44 10.43
CA ILE A 280 -1.31 12.67 10.78
C ILE A 280 -0.11 13.10 9.96
N ILE A 281 -0.22 13.17 8.64
CA ILE A 281 0.94 13.51 7.80
C ILE A 281 1.37 14.98 7.98
N ASN A 282 0.45 15.85 8.40
CA ASN A 282 0.72 17.26 8.69
C ASN A 282 1.11 17.54 10.16
N SER A 283 1.42 16.52 10.96
CA SER A 283 1.94 16.71 12.32
C SER A 283 3.34 17.36 12.30
N ASP A 284 3.77 17.94 13.41
CA ASP A 284 5.08 18.61 13.54
C ASP A 284 6.26 17.63 13.74
N ASP A 285 6.03 16.32 13.61
CA ASP A 285 7.09 15.31 13.68
C ASP A 285 7.59 14.89 12.29
N GLU A 286 8.71 14.17 12.28
CA GLU A 286 9.41 13.70 11.08
C GLU A 286 8.98 12.30 10.62
N ASN A 287 7.84 11.78 11.11
CA ASN A 287 7.46 10.41 10.85
C ASN A 287 6.56 10.24 9.62
N GLY A 288 6.86 9.21 8.84
CA GLY A 288 6.06 8.75 7.72
C GLY A 288 4.84 7.90 8.12
N LEU A 289 3.98 7.68 7.13
CA LEU A 289 2.70 7.00 7.23
C LEU A 289 2.65 5.83 6.23
N LEU A 290 2.35 4.62 6.69
CA LEU A 290 1.97 3.51 5.83
C LEU A 290 0.44 3.41 5.75
N VAL A 291 -0.12 3.40 4.55
CA VAL A 291 -1.53 3.06 4.29
C VAL A 291 -1.62 1.68 3.65
N HIS A 292 -2.38 0.76 4.25
CA HIS A 292 -2.58 -0.57 3.68
C HIS A 292 -3.99 -1.13 3.92
N CYS A 293 -4.31 -2.15 3.14
CA CYS A 293 -5.46 -3.04 3.33
C CYS A 293 -5.03 -4.47 3.02
N ILE A 294 -5.95 -5.43 2.88
CA ILE A 294 -5.61 -6.85 2.66
C ILE A 294 -4.64 -7.02 1.48
N SER A 295 -5.07 -6.60 0.29
CA SER A 295 -4.31 -6.78 -0.96
C SER A 295 -3.50 -5.54 -1.33
N GLY A 296 -3.93 -4.38 -0.81
CA GLY A 296 -3.38 -3.07 -1.13
C GLY A 296 -3.76 -2.54 -2.53
N TRP A 297 -4.81 -3.09 -3.16
CA TRP A 297 -5.25 -2.78 -4.54
C TRP A 297 -6.59 -2.06 -4.61
N ASP A 298 -7.31 -2.06 -3.49
CA ASP A 298 -8.67 -1.56 -3.34
C ASP A 298 -8.65 -0.26 -2.52
N ARG A 299 -8.66 -0.37 -1.19
CA ARG A 299 -8.80 0.78 -0.30
C ARG A 299 -7.53 1.63 -0.21
N THR A 300 -6.38 0.97 -0.38
CA THR A 300 -5.07 1.64 -0.35
C THR A 300 -4.92 2.67 -1.47
N PRO A 301 -5.09 2.34 -2.78
CA PRO A 301 -5.00 3.36 -3.81
C PRO A 301 -6.05 4.46 -3.66
N LEU A 302 -7.27 4.16 -3.18
CA LEU A 302 -8.27 5.20 -2.86
C LEU A 302 -7.69 6.27 -1.92
N PHE A 303 -7.22 5.89 -0.73
CA PHE A 303 -6.72 6.88 0.23
C PHE A 303 -5.38 7.50 -0.16
N VAL A 304 -4.49 6.76 -0.84
CA VAL A 304 -3.24 7.32 -1.38
C VAL A 304 -3.54 8.39 -2.44
N SER A 305 -4.46 8.12 -3.36
CA SER A 305 -4.86 9.08 -4.39
C SER A 305 -5.56 10.30 -3.81
N LEU A 306 -6.46 10.13 -2.83
CA LEU A 306 -7.11 11.25 -2.16
C LEU A 306 -6.10 12.12 -1.41
N LEU A 307 -5.14 11.53 -0.69
CA LEU A 307 -4.04 12.28 -0.07
C LEU A 307 -3.23 13.05 -1.11
N ARG A 308 -2.81 12.39 -2.20
CA ARG A 308 -2.04 13.02 -3.28
C ARG A 308 -2.78 14.23 -3.86
N LEU A 309 -4.06 14.06 -4.19
CA LEU A 309 -4.87 15.10 -4.82
C LEU A 309 -5.16 16.25 -3.86
N SER A 310 -5.42 15.98 -2.57
CA SER A 310 -5.59 17.03 -1.56
C SER A 310 -4.31 17.84 -1.36
N LEU A 311 -3.16 17.18 -1.17
CA LEU A 311 -1.87 17.86 -1.00
C LEU A 311 -1.47 18.64 -2.26
N TRP A 312 -1.74 18.10 -3.45
CA TRP A 312 -1.48 18.80 -4.72
C TRP A 312 -2.41 20.01 -4.89
N ALA A 313 -3.68 19.91 -4.51
CA ALA A 313 -4.62 21.03 -4.59
C ALA A 313 -4.19 22.21 -3.70
N ASP A 314 -3.46 21.93 -2.62
CA ASP A 314 -2.82 22.94 -1.77
C ASP A 314 -1.51 23.50 -2.36
N GLY A 315 -1.00 22.93 -3.45
CA GLY A 315 0.33 23.24 -3.99
C GLY A 315 1.47 22.73 -3.11
N ALA A 316 1.18 21.81 -2.18
CA ALA A 316 2.14 21.29 -1.20
C ALA A 316 3.01 20.14 -1.76
N ILE A 317 2.56 19.49 -2.82
CA ILE A 317 3.30 18.47 -3.56
C ILE A 317 3.00 18.63 -5.06
N HIS A 318 3.91 18.17 -5.93
CA HIS A 318 3.70 18.23 -7.39
C HIS A 318 3.28 19.63 -7.88
N ALA A 319 3.83 20.69 -7.26
CA ALA A 319 3.35 22.05 -7.41
C ALA A 319 3.41 22.57 -8.86
N SER A 320 4.29 22.02 -9.69
CA SER A 320 4.38 22.39 -11.10
C SER A 320 3.32 21.70 -11.97
N LEU A 321 2.69 20.62 -11.50
CA LEU A 321 1.81 19.80 -12.34
C LEU A 321 0.44 20.43 -12.55
N GLU A 322 -0.01 20.43 -13.80
CA GLU A 322 -1.36 20.86 -14.17
C GLU A 322 -2.43 19.81 -13.78
N PRO A 323 -3.73 20.17 -13.70
CA PRO A 323 -4.80 19.24 -13.33
C PRO A 323 -4.84 17.95 -14.17
N SER A 324 -4.57 18.03 -15.47
CA SER A 324 -4.51 16.83 -16.33
C SER A 324 -3.29 15.95 -16.03
N GLU A 325 -2.19 16.53 -15.57
CA GLU A 325 -0.94 15.83 -15.30
C GLU A 325 -0.98 15.11 -13.96
N ILE A 326 -1.51 15.75 -12.90
CA ILE A 326 -1.71 15.07 -11.62
C ILE A 326 -2.77 13.97 -11.74
N LEU A 327 -3.81 14.18 -12.55
CA LEU A 327 -4.81 13.16 -12.84
C LEU A 327 -4.16 11.96 -13.53
N TYR A 328 -3.33 12.22 -14.55
CA TYR A 328 -2.57 11.18 -15.23
C TYR A 328 -1.68 10.42 -14.24
N LEU A 329 -0.90 11.12 -13.44
CA LEU A 329 0.01 10.52 -12.46
C LEU A 329 -0.76 9.64 -11.47
N THR A 330 -1.89 10.11 -10.96
CA THR A 330 -2.74 9.39 -10.01
C THR A 330 -3.29 8.12 -10.64
N ILE A 331 -3.86 8.17 -11.84
CA ILE A 331 -4.41 7.00 -12.53
C ILE A 331 -3.30 6.02 -12.91
N ALA A 332 -2.23 6.50 -13.55
CA ALA A 332 -1.15 5.69 -14.06
C ALA A 332 -0.37 5.02 -12.92
N TYR A 333 0.07 5.79 -11.94
CA TYR A 333 0.94 5.32 -10.88
C TYR A 333 0.13 4.66 -9.77
N ASP A 334 -0.80 5.37 -9.13
CA ASP A 334 -1.46 4.83 -7.93
C ASP A 334 -2.41 3.66 -8.24
N TRP A 335 -3.07 3.68 -9.40
CA TRP A 335 -4.06 2.65 -9.76
C TRP A 335 -3.53 1.62 -10.77
N PHE A 336 -3.08 2.06 -11.94
CA PHE A 336 -2.76 1.16 -13.03
C PHE A 336 -1.50 0.33 -12.77
N LEU A 337 -0.35 0.95 -12.48
CA LEU A 337 0.92 0.23 -12.36
C LEU A 337 1.04 -0.56 -11.05
N PHE A 338 0.49 -0.03 -9.95
CA PHE A 338 0.43 -0.76 -8.67
C PHE A 338 -0.73 -1.77 -8.61
N GLY A 339 -1.59 -1.82 -9.64
CA GLY A 339 -2.75 -2.69 -9.73
C GLY A 339 -2.87 -3.42 -11.06
N LEU A 340 -1.77 -3.57 -11.82
CA LEU A 340 -1.76 -3.98 -13.24
C LEU A 340 -2.49 -5.31 -13.50
N VAL A 341 -2.50 -6.21 -12.52
CA VAL A 341 -3.25 -7.47 -12.58
C VAL A 341 -4.73 -7.27 -12.21
N SER A 342 -5.03 -6.41 -11.24
CA SER A 342 -6.37 -6.15 -10.71
C SER A 342 -7.22 -5.27 -11.62
N PHE A 343 -6.61 -4.34 -12.35
CA PHE A 343 -7.31 -3.43 -13.28
C PHE A 343 -7.93 -4.21 -14.46
N LEU A 344 -7.38 -5.39 -14.77
CA LEU A 344 -7.93 -6.33 -15.74
C LEU A 344 -9.18 -7.08 -15.21
N PHE A 345 -9.40 -7.10 -13.89
CA PHE A 345 -10.58 -7.70 -13.28
C PHE A 345 -11.60 -6.61 -12.93
N HIS A 346 -12.74 -6.60 -13.62
CA HIS A 346 -13.85 -5.64 -13.45
C HIS A 346 -14.35 -5.42 -12.01
N LEU A 347 -13.96 -6.23 -11.04
CA LEU A 347 -14.39 -6.16 -9.64
C LEU A 347 -13.93 -4.88 -8.90
N HIS A 348 -12.82 -4.27 -9.33
CA HIS A 348 -12.23 -3.10 -8.64
C HIS A 348 -12.59 -1.76 -9.28
N ILE A 349 -13.34 -1.75 -10.38
CA ILE A 349 -13.56 -0.53 -11.16
C ILE A 349 -14.45 0.47 -10.44
N ASN A 350 -15.36 0.01 -9.57
CA ASN A 350 -16.31 0.89 -8.89
C ASN A 350 -15.66 1.73 -7.80
N ILE A 351 -14.69 1.18 -7.05
CA ILE A 351 -13.92 1.95 -6.07
C ILE A 351 -12.99 2.97 -6.76
N PHE A 352 -12.46 2.62 -7.94
CA PHE A 352 -11.73 3.58 -8.78
C PHE A 352 -12.64 4.74 -9.21
N PHE A 353 -13.84 4.47 -9.72
CA PHE A 353 -14.80 5.52 -10.07
C PHE A 353 -15.20 6.38 -8.87
N PHE A 354 -15.45 5.73 -7.72
CA PHE A 354 -15.73 6.44 -6.49
C PHE A 354 -14.61 7.40 -6.10
N CYS A 355 -13.34 7.00 -6.22
CA CYS A 355 -12.19 7.85 -5.88
C CYS A 355 -12.26 9.23 -6.55
N PHE A 356 -12.60 9.27 -7.84
CA PHE A 356 -12.68 10.54 -8.60
C PHE A 356 -14.05 11.22 -8.45
N ASN A 357 -15.14 10.47 -8.34
CA ASN A 357 -16.46 11.05 -8.05
C ASN A 357 -16.48 11.75 -6.68
N PHE A 358 -15.77 11.17 -5.70
CA PHE A 358 -15.70 11.65 -4.32
C PHE A 358 -15.06 13.03 -4.18
N LEU A 359 -14.25 13.48 -5.16
CA LEU A 359 -13.56 14.78 -5.11
C LEU A 359 -14.54 15.96 -4.92
N LYS A 360 -15.79 15.83 -5.40
CA LYS A 360 -16.85 16.84 -5.20
C LYS A 360 -17.20 17.08 -3.72
N HIS A 361 -16.85 16.15 -2.83
CA HIS A 361 -17.14 16.20 -1.39
C HIS A 361 -16.01 16.78 -0.53
N ILE A 362 -14.87 17.15 -1.13
CA ILE A 362 -13.68 17.62 -0.39
C ILE A 362 -13.16 18.98 -0.86
N VAL A 363 -14.05 19.80 -1.43
CA VAL A 363 -13.72 21.10 -2.04
C VAL A 363 -13.49 22.25 -1.04
N CYS A 364 -13.59 22.00 0.27
CA CYS A 364 -13.48 23.03 1.30
C CYS A 364 -12.15 22.96 2.07
N ASP A 365 -11.77 24.08 2.71
CA ASP A 365 -10.52 24.24 3.47
C ASP A 365 -10.33 23.22 4.62
N THR A 366 -11.37 22.46 5.00
CA THR A 366 -11.25 21.41 6.03
C THR A 366 -10.35 20.25 5.59
N PHE A 367 -10.13 20.09 4.29
CA PHE A 367 -9.25 19.06 3.72
C PHE A 367 -7.91 19.63 3.23
N SER A 368 -7.61 20.89 3.59
CA SER A 368 -6.34 21.53 3.29
C SER A 368 -5.33 21.30 4.43
N VAL A 369 -4.07 21.08 4.08
CA VAL A 369 -2.95 21.09 5.03
C VAL A 369 -2.43 22.51 5.30
N ILE A 370 -2.79 23.48 4.46
CA ILE A 370 -2.40 24.88 4.62
C ILE A 370 -3.38 25.58 5.56
N LYS A 371 -2.89 26.03 6.71
CA LYS A 371 -3.65 26.93 7.58
C LYS A 371 -3.64 28.33 6.96
N LYS A 372 -4.76 28.79 6.41
CA LYS A 372 -4.94 30.22 6.11
C LYS A 372 -4.77 31.00 7.41
N GLN A 373 -3.82 31.93 7.47
CA GLN A 373 -3.79 32.91 8.55
C GLN A 373 -5.13 33.65 8.54
N ARG A 374 -5.84 33.59 9.66
CA ARG A 374 -7.11 34.30 9.86
C ARG A 374 -6.86 35.78 10.08
#